data_AF-A0A418WHA2-F1
#
_entry.id   AF-A0A418WHA2-F1
#
_cell.length_a   1.000
_cell.length_b   1.000
_cell.length_c   1.000
_cell.angle_alpha   90.00
_cell.angle_beta   90.00
_cell.angle_gamma   90.00
#
_symmetry.space_group_name_H-M   'P 1'
#
loop_
_entity.id
_entity.type
_entity.pdbx_description
1 polymer ?
#
loop_
_entity_poly.entity_id
_entity_poly.type
_entity_poly.pdbx_seq_one_letter_code
_entity_poly.pdbx_strand_id
1 'polypeptide(L)'
;MIDIKAPHMGLNDERAPVRVQMWNTWEVSKDENVEKIVGWTAQVAKGAPGGKLKELVISCHGAPAYLQLGKGVSTSDLGLFASWKGLVEKIWVRACLVGRIVGPDTASQGDGAFIKALGFTGNGDTFLRRLAKETGAYVVAGTELQSSNAYSRTTPCPFGKLDQFEGLVLSYPPDGGAANWSKRYPSVYNADPKALTAVNPNSE
;
A
#
# COMPACT_ATOMS: atom_id res chain seq x y z
N MET A 1 -13.94 -6.55 5.44
CA MET A 1 -13.25 -5.40 6.05
C MET A 1 -12.12 -5.90 6.92
N ILE A 2 -11.07 -5.11 7.08
CA ILE A 2 -9.93 -5.41 7.94
C ILE A 2 -9.97 -4.43 9.11
N ASP A 3 -9.96 -4.95 10.34
CA ASP A 3 -9.84 -4.14 11.56
C ASP A 3 -8.39 -3.74 11.81
N ILE A 4 -8.18 -2.44 12.03
CA ILE A 4 -6.85 -1.86 12.25
C ILE A 4 -6.64 -1.60 13.73
N LYS A 5 -5.57 -2.16 14.29
CA LYS A 5 -5.35 -2.12 15.75
C LYS A 5 -4.90 -0.74 16.21
N ALA A 6 -5.54 -0.21 17.25
CA ALA A 6 -5.21 1.09 17.84
C ALA A 6 -3.98 1.04 18.78
N PRO A 7 -3.22 2.14 18.94
CA PRO A 7 -3.32 3.40 18.18
C PRO A 7 -2.90 3.22 16.72
N HIS A 8 -3.69 3.78 15.81
CA HIS A 8 -3.50 3.64 14.37
C HIS A 8 -3.48 4.99 13.65
N MET A 9 -2.71 5.05 12.57
CA MET A 9 -2.63 6.22 11.69
C MET A 9 -3.01 5.86 10.26
N GLY A 10 -3.67 6.78 9.57
CA GLY A 10 -3.98 6.68 8.14
C GLY A 10 -3.32 7.80 7.36
N LEU A 11 -2.47 7.45 6.40
CA LEU A 11 -1.92 8.36 5.39
C LEU A 11 -2.77 8.23 4.14
N ASN A 12 -3.54 9.25 3.81
CA ASN A 12 -4.36 9.30 2.60
C ASN A 12 -3.71 10.26 1.61
N ASP A 13 -3.09 9.75 0.55
CA ASP A 13 -2.71 10.63 -0.57
C ASP A 13 -3.98 11.33 -1.11
N GLU A 14 -3.90 12.60 -1.47
CA GLU A 14 -5.06 13.34 -1.97
C GLU A 14 -5.66 12.72 -3.25
N ARG A 15 -4.86 11.95 -4.01
CA ARG A 15 -5.27 11.23 -5.21
C ARG A 15 -5.74 9.80 -4.91
N ALA A 16 -5.60 9.31 -3.68
CA ALA A 16 -5.99 7.95 -3.33
C ALA A 16 -7.48 7.70 -3.62
N PRO A 17 -7.86 6.59 -4.28
CA PRO A 17 -9.25 6.35 -4.65
C PRO A 17 -10.14 6.06 -3.43
N VAL A 18 -9.58 5.48 -2.37
CA VAL A 18 -10.28 5.22 -1.10
C VAL A 18 -9.60 5.97 0.02
N ARG A 19 -10.43 6.56 0.89
CA ARG A 19 -9.98 7.24 2.10
C ARG A 19 -10.22 6.36 3.32
N VAL A 20 -9.22 6.25 4.20
CA VAL A 20 -9.32 5.57 5.49
C VAL A 20 -9.43 6.58 6.63
N GLN A 21 -10.21 6.21 7.66
CA GLN A 21 -10.39 7.02 8.86
C GLN A 21 -9.76 6.31 10.06
N MET A 22 -8.81 6.97 10.70
CA MET A 22 -7.95 6.42 11.73
C MET A 22 -7.86 7.38 12.93
N TRP A 23 -7.36 6.89 14.08
CA TRP A 23 -7.17 7.68 15.30
C TRP A 23 -6.34 8.93 15.04
N ASN A 24 -5.27 8.81 14.24
CA ASN A 24 -4.69 9.94 13.53
C ASN A 24 -4.92 9.77 12.03
N THR A 25 -5.53 10.76 11.38
CA THR A 25 -5.75 10.73 9.92
C THR A 25 -5.09 11.95 9.31
N TRP A 26 -4.29 11.73 8.27
CA TRP A 26 -3.66 12.82 7.53
C TRP A 26 -3.96 12.71 6.04
N GLU A 27 -4.44 13.81 5.46
CA GLU A 27 -4.51 14.02 4.02
C GLU A 27 -3.15 14.52 3.53
N VAL A 28 -2.41 13.64 2.88
CA VAL A 28 -1.10 13.92 2.30
C VAL A 28 -1.30 14.57 0.94
N SER A 29 -0.86 15.82 0.80
CA SER A 29 -0.94 16.49 -0.51
C SER A 29 0.00 15.84 -1.51
N LYS A 30 -0.35 15.86 -2.80
CA LYS A 30 0.48 15.30 -3.89
C LYS A 30 1.86 15.95 -4.02
N ASP A 31 2.04 17.14 -3.46
CA ASP A 31 3.28 17.91 -3.50
C ASP A 31 4.10 17.75 -2.20
N GLU A 32 3.64 16.94 -1.26
CA GLU A 32 4.32 16.71 0.01
C GLU A 32 5.62 15.92 -0.18
N ASN A 33 6.71 16.39 0.43
CA ASN A 33 8.01 15.72 0.37
C ASN A 33 8.02 14.46 1.24
N VAL A 34 8.74 13.43 0.80
CA VAL A 34 8.83 12.14 1.52
C VAL A 34 9.41 12.32 2.92
N GLU A 35 10.41 13.18 3.11
CA GLU A 35 11.02 13.48 4.40
C GLU A 35 10.00 14.05 5.39
N LYS A 36 9.11 14.94 4.92
CA LYS A 36 8.05 15.50 5.77
C LYS A 36 7.02 14.43 6.12
N ILE A 37 6.65 13.56 5.18
CA ILE A 37 5.73 12.45 5.44
C ILE A 37 6.27 11.51 6.52
N VAL A 38 7.53 11.11 6.34
CA VAL A 38 8.26 10.23 7.24
C VAL A 38 8.43 10.87 8.61
N GLY A 39 8.88 12.13 8.67
CA GLY A 39 9.10 12.87 9.91
C GLY A 39 7.82 13.09 10.71
N TRP A 40 6.74 13.49 10.04
CA TRP A 40 5.44 13.67 10.68
C TRP A 40 4.87 12.36 11.24
N THR A 41 4.95 11.27 10.45
CA THR A 41 4.50 9.95 10.91
C THR A 41 5.27 9.50 12.15
N ALA A 42 6.59 9.71 12.19
CA ALA A 42 7.40 9.42 13.37
C ALA A 42 7.00 10.29 14.59
N GLN A 43 6.67 11.56 14.37
CA GLN A 43 6.19 12.46 15.43
C GLN A 43 4.85 11.99 16.01
N VAL A 44 3.89 11.64 15.16
CA VAL A 44 2.59 11.09 15.58
C VAL A 44 2.78 9.80 16.35
N ALA A 45 3.65 8.90 15.88
CA ALA A 45 3.90 7.63 16.53
C ALA A 45 4.50 7.79 17.94
N LYS A 46 5.48 8.69 18.11
CA LYS A 46 6.05 9.01 19.44
C LYS A 46 5.00 9.57 20.41
N GLY A 47 4.03 10.34 19.91
CA GLY A 47 2.93 10.91 20.69
C GLY A 47 1.75 9.96 20.94
N ALA A 48 1.76 8.76 20.34
CA ALA A 48 0.67 7.81 20.49
C ALA A 48 0.68 7.12 21.87
N PRO A 49 -0.47 6.66 22.39
CA PRO A 49 -0.52 5.84 23.59
C PRO A 49 0.45 4.66 23.53
N GLY A 50 1.37 4.57 24.50
CA GLY A 50 2.45 3.57 24.52
C GLY A 50 3.68 3.92 23.67
N GLY A 51 3.79 5.15 23.16
CA GLY A 51 4.97 5.68 22.47
C GLY A 51 5.19 5.14 21.06
N LYS A 52 4.19 4.49 20.46
CA LYS A 52 4.25 3.92 19.10
C LYS A 52 2.86 3.69 18.50
N LEU A 53 2.80 3.56 17.17
CA LEU A 53 1.62 3.06 16.46
C LEU A 53 1.62 1.53 16.44
N LYS A 54 0.45 0.95 16.71
CA LYS A 54 0.22 -0.48 16.48
C LYS A 54 0.14 -0.76 14.99
N GLU A 55 -0.67 0.01 14.27
CA GLU A 55 -0.81 -0.18 12.82
C GLU A 55 -0.89 1.16 12.08
N LEU A 56 -0.20 1.23 10.93
CA LEU A 56 -0.23 2.34 9.99
C LEU A 56 -0.91 1.86 8.71
N VAL A 57 -1.77 2.68 8.13
CA VAL A 57 -2.37 2.43 6.82
C VAL A 57 -1.88 3.49 5.85
N ILE A 58 -1.33 3.06 4.73
CA ILE A 58 -0.96 3.92 3.59
C ILE A 58 -1.99 3.68 2.50
N SER A 59 -2.85 4.67 2.25
CA SER A 59 -3.82 4.66 1.15
C SER A 59 -3.37 5.62 0.05
N CYS A 60 -2.99 5.07 -1.10
CA CYS A 60 -2.50 5.85 -2.24
C CYS A 60 -2.67 5.06 -3.54
N HIS A 61 -2.38 5.70 -4.68
CA HIS A 61 -2.09 4.95 -5.90
C HIS A 61 -0.72 4.28 -5.81
N GLY A 62 -0.48 3.31 -6.67
CA GLY A 62 0.78 2.58 -6.70
C GLY A 62 1.11 2.06 -8.09
N ALA A 63 2.35 1.66 -8.23
CA ALA A 63 2.89 0.89 -9.33
C ALA A 63 3.89 -0.12 -8.76
N PRO A 64 4.36 -1.10 -9.54
CA PRO A 64 5.37 -2.03 -9.07
C PRO A 64 6.58 -1.30 -8.46
N ALA A 65 6.93 -1.61 -7.21
CA ALA A 65 8.02 -0.97 -6.46
C ALA A 65 7.91 0.57 -6.30
N TYR A 66 6.71 1.13 -6.31
CA TYR A 66 6.48 2.57 -6.19
C TYR A 66 5.15 2.90 -5.49
N LEU A 67 5.18 3.86 -4.56
CA LEU A 67 3.98 4.44 -3.96
C LEU A 67 3.78 5.85 -4.49
N GLN A 68 2.59 6.14 -5.00
CA GLN A 68 2.21 7.50 -5.39
C GLN A 68 1.67 8.25 -4.16
N LEU A 69 2.51 8.36 -3.13
CA LEU A 69 2.24 9.07 -1.88
C LEU A 69 3.06 10.36 -1.84
N GLY A 70 2.42 11.52 -1.75
CA GLY A 70 3.09 12.81 -1.91
C GLY A 70 3.76 12.91 -3.27
N LYS A 71 5.00 13.39 -3.31
CA LYS A 71 5.78 13.44 -4.55
C LYS A 71 6.15 12.07 -5.13
N GLY A 72 5.90 10.98 -4.39
CA GLY A 72 6.25 9.63 -4.77
C GLY A 72 7.30 9.02 -3.86
N VAL A 73 7.18 7.74 -3.56
CA VAL A 73 8.16 6.97 -2.78
C VAL A 73 8.67 5.84 -3.64
N SER A 74 9.96 5.88 -3.94
CA SER A 74 10.69 4.90 -4.71
C SER A 74 11.73 4.18 -3.85
N THR A 75 12.50 3.27 -4.47
CA THR A 75 13.54 2.52 -3.78
C THR A 75 14.65 3.41 -3.21
N SER A 76 14.92 4.59 -3.79
CA SER A 76 15.93 5.52 -3.27
C SER A 76 15.54 6.13 -1.93
N ASP A 77 14.23 6.24 -1.67
CA ASP A 77 13.69 6.98 -0.52
C ASP A 77 13.54 6.10 0.73
N LEU A 78 13.62 4.77 0.56
CA LEU A 78 13.34 3.81 1.64
C LEU A 78 14.27 3.96 2.85
N GLY A 79 15.48 4.51 2.68
CA GLY A 79 16.38 4.79 3.79
C GLY A 79 15.82 5.81 4.79
N LEU A 80 14.96 6.73 4.35
CA LEU A 80 14.31 7.72 5.23
C LEU A 80 13.41 7.04 6.28
N PHE A 81 12.80 5.92 5.92
CA PHE A 81 11.86 5.17 6.76
C PHE A 81 12.54 4.47 7.94
N ALA A 82 13.88 4.47 8.01
CA ALA A 82 14.63 4.06 9.20
C ALA A 82 14.20 4.78 10.48
N SER A 83 13.68 6.00 10.36
CA SER A 83 13.14 6.77 11.49
C SER A 83 11.87 6.16 12.12
N TRP A 84 11.24 5.18 11.48
CA TRP A 84 10.06 4.48 12.01
C TRP A 84 10.39 3.24 12.85
N LYS A 85 11.67 2.81 12.91
CA LYS A 85 12.09 1.64 13.69
C LYS A 85 11.67 1.74 15.15
N GLY A 86 10.93 0.74 15.61
CA GLY A 86 10.38 0.68 16.96
C GLY A 86 9.15 1.58 17.22
N LEU A 87 8.77 2.42 16.25
CA LEU A 87 7.63 3.34 16.35
C LEU A 87 6.38 2.84 15.63
N VAL A 88 6.49 1.89 14.71
CA VAL A 88 5.36 1.30 13.98
C VAL A 88 5.52 -0.23 13.99
N GLU A 89 4.50 -0.97 14.44
CA GLU A 89 4.60 -2.46 14.46
C GLU A 89 4.20 -3.10 13.12
N LYS A 90 3.22 -2.51 12.42
CA LYS A 90 2.76 -3.01 11.12
C LYS A 90 2.25 -1.89 10.22
N ILE A 91 2.47 -2.06 8.93
CA ILE A 91 2.06 -1.16 7.86
C ILE A 91 1.18 -1.94 6.89
N TRP A 92 -0.03 -1.46 6.67
CA TRP A 92 -0.93 -1.91 5.61
C TRP A 92 -0.82 -0.95 4.43
N VAL A 93 -0.40 -1.44 3.28
CA VAL A 93 -0.20 -0.64 2.07
C VAL A 93 -1.34 -0.94 1.10
N ARG A 94 -2.34 -0.06 1.08
CA ARG A 94 -3.41 -0.07 0.11
C ARG A 94 -2.99 0.76 -1.11
N ALA A 95 -2.20 0.14 -1.97
CA ALA A 95 -1.74 0.73 -3.22
C ALA A 95 -1.76 -0.33 -4.34
N CYS A 96 -2.16 0.10 -5.54
CA CYS A 96 -2.17 -0.75 -6.73
C CYS A 96 -0.78 -1.34 -7.01
N LEU A 97 -0.71 -2.65 -7.24
CA LEU A 97 0.46 -3.32 -7.84
C LEU A 97 1.79 -3.17 -7.09
N VAL A 98 1.85 -2.57 -5.90
CA VAL A 98 3.12 -2.24 -5.26
C VAL A 98 3.97 -3.48 -4.98
N GLY A 99 3.34 -4.61 -4.65
CA GLY A 99 3.98 -5.91 -4.46
C GLY A 99 4.20 -6.71 -5.74
N ARG A 100 3.85 -6.17 -6.91
CA ARG A 100 3.98 -6.86 -8.19
C ARG A 100 5.45 -7.00 -8.57
N ILE A 101 5.84 -8.19 -9.00
CA ILE A 101 7.15 -8.44 -9.63
C ILE A 101 6.98 -8.31 -11.14
N VAL A 102 7.74 -7.40 -11.76
CA VAL A 102 7.79 -7.24 -13.22
C VAL A 102 9.14 -7.73 -13.74
N GLY A 103 9.10 -8.80 -14.53
CA GLY A 103 10.26 -9.43 -15.20
C GLY A 103 9.94 -9.96 -16.60
N PRO A 104 10.80 -10.81 -17.18
CA PRO A 104 10.63 -11.35 -18.54
C PRO A 104 9.27 -12.02 -18.78
N ASP A 105 8.75 -12.72 -17.78
CA ASP A 105 7.49 -13.48 -17.87
C ASP A 105 6.24 -12.63 -17.63
N THR A 106 6.38 -11.33 -17.35
CA THR A 106 5.27 -10.47 -16.91
C THR A 106 4.07 -10.64 -17.81
N ALA A 107 4.24 -10.52 -19.13
CA ALA A 107 3.14 -10.57 -20.10
C ALA A 107 2.28 -11.85 -20.04
N SER A 108 2.84 -12.96 -19.54
CA SER A 108 2.15 -14.26 -19.44
C SER A 108 1.32 -14.43 -18.17
N GLN A 109 1.40 -13.47 -17.24
CA GLN A 109 0.75 -13.51 -15.93
C GLN A 109 -0.53 -12.65 -15.95
N GLY A 110 -1.49 -12.93 -15.06
CA GLY A 110 -2.88 -12.40 -15.15
C GLY A 110 -3.05 -10.94 -15.61
N ASP A 111 -2.44 -9.98 -14.92
CA ASP A 111 -2.46 -8.53 -15.24
C ASP A 111 -1.28 -8.07 -16.11
N GLY A 112 -0.48 -9.02 -16.58
CA GLY A 112 0.84 -8.81 -17.12
C GLY A 112 0.90 -8.10 -18.46
N ALA A 113 -0.06 -8.39 -19.34
CA ALA A 113 -0.15 -7.69 -20.63
C ALA A 113 -0.56 -6.22 -20.44
N PHE A 114 -1.43 -5.91 -19.47
CA PHE A 114 -1.78 -4.55 -19.08
C PHE A 114 -0.57 -3.81 -18.48
N ILE A 115 0.14 -4.41 -17.54
CA ILE A 115 1.38 -3.87 -16.96
C ILE A 115 2.41 -3.56 -18.06
N LYS A 116 2.59 -4.50 -19.00
CA LYS A 116 3.50 -4.32 -20.13
C LYS A 116 3.07 -3.16 -21.03
N ALA A 117 1.78 -3.02 -21.31
CA ALA A 117 1.25 -1.92 -22.11
C ALA A 117 1.44 -0.55 -21.44
N LEU A 118 1.36 -0.48 -20.11
CA LEU A 118 1.67 0.72 -19.33
C LEU A 118 3.18 1.01 -19.19
N GLY A 119 4.05 0.12 -19.67
CA GLY A 119 5.50 0.28 -19.56
C GLY A 119 6.00 0.25 -18.11
N PHE A 120 5.23 -0.35 -17.20
CA PHE A 120 5.64 -0.49 -15.80
C PHE A 120 6.80 -1.47 -15.67
N THR A 121 7.67 -1.20 -14.70
CA THR A 121 8.86 -1.99 -14.37
C THR A 121 9.03 -2.04 -12.85
N GLY A 122 9.89 -2.92 -12.35
CA GLY A 122 10.26 -2.96 -10.94
C GLY A 122 9.95 -4.29 -10.25
N ASN A 123 10.56 -4.48 -9.09
CA ASN A 123 10.39 -5.67 -8.27
C ASN A 123 9.77 -5.29 -6.92
N GLY A 124 8.45 -5.45 -6.82
CA GLY A 124 7.68 -5.17 -5.61
C GLY A 124 8.10 -6.00 -4.40
N ASP A 125 8.57 -7.25 -4.59
CA ASP A 125 9.11 -8.08 -3.50
C ASP A 125 10.33 -7.40 -2.87
N THR A 126 11.32 -7.05 -3.69
CA THR A 126 12.53 -6.36 -3.20
C THR A 126 12.20 -5.03 -2.54
N PHE A 127 11.27 -4.25 -3.11
CA PHE A 127 10.84 -2.98 -2.54
C PHE A 127 10.19 -3.14 -1.16
N LEU A 128 9.22 -4.05 -1.03
CA LEU A 128 8.47 -4.25 0.22
C LEU A 128 9.34 -4.91 1.30
N ARG A 129 10.23 -5.83 0.94
CA ARG A 129 11.23 -6.39 1.86
C ARG A 129 12.17 -5.33 2.39
N ARG A 130 12.64 -4.43 1.52
CA ARG A 130 13.47 -3.30 1.95
C ARG A 130 12.68 -2.35 2.84
N LEU A 131 11.44 -1.99 2.48
CA LEU A 131 10.59 -1.15 3.33
C LEU A 131 10.38 -1.78 4.72
N ALA A 132 10.12 -3.10 4.79
CA ALA A 132 9.99 -3.81 6.06
C ALA A 132 11.27 -3.75 6.90
N LYS A 133 12.44 -3.99 6.27
CA LYS A 133 13.74 -3.87 6.92
C LYS A 133 14.06 -2.47 7.43
N GLU A 134 13.76 -1.45 6.63
CA GLU A 134 14.03 -0.06 6.99
C GLU A 134 13.09 0.39 8.10
N THR A 135 11.81 0.01 8.06
CA THR A 135 10.86 0.39 9.11
C THR A 135 10.95 -0.46 10.38
N GLY A 136 11.52 -1.67 10.30
CA GLY A 136 11.44 -2.65 11.39
C GLY A 136 9.99 -3.06 11.71
N ALA A 137 9.08 -2.94 10.75
CA ALA A 137 7.67 -3.23 10.88
C ALA A 137 7.27 -4.37 9.93
N TYR A 138 6.17 -5.06 10.24
CA TYR A 138 5.53 -5.91 9.25
C TYR A 138 4.96 -5.03 8.12
N VAL A 139 5.15 -5.41 6.87
CA VAL A 139 4.55 -4.70 5.73
C VAL A 139 3.61 -5.64 5.00
N VAL A 140 2.35 -5.23 4.82
CA VAL A 140 1.33 -6.01 4.12
C VAL A 140 0.87 -5.25 2.88
N ALA A 141 0.95 -5.88 1.70
CA ALA A 141 0.53 -5.25 0.46
C ALA A 141 0.00 -6.25 -0.57
N GLY A 142 -0.84 -5.76 -1.49
CA GLY A 142 -1.33 -6.52 -2.63
C GLY A 142 -0.34 -6.53 -3.80
N THR A 143 -0.40 -7.58 -4.60
CA THR A 143 0.37 -7.69 -5.85
C THR A 143 -0.44 -7.27 -7.08
N GLU A 144 -1.75 -7.10 -6.94
CA GLU A 144 -2.68 -6.80 -8.04
C GLU A 144 -3.23 -5.36 -7.92
N LEU A 145 -4.03 -4.93 -8.89
CA LEU A 145 -4.77 -3.67 -8.79
C LEU A 145 -5.75 -3.73 -7.62
N GLN A 146 -6.01 -2.57 -7.02
CA GLN A 146 -6.85 -2.46 -5.83
C GLN A 146 -8.05 -1.56 -6.13
N SER A 147 -9.21 -2.17 -6.31
CA SER A 147 -10.50 -1.50 -6.50
C SER A 147 -11.34 -1.54 -5.23
N SER A 148 -12.32 -0.64 -5.15
CA SER A 148 -13.37 -0.68 -4.14
C SER A 148 -14.66 -0.13 -4.72
N ASN A 149 -15.72 -0.95 -4.68
CA ASN A 149 -17.06 -0.55 -5.11
C ASN A 149 -17.89 0.04 -3.97
N ALA A 150 -17.44 -0.15 -2.72
CA ALA A 150 -18.19 0.25 -1.52
C ALA A 150 -17.66 1.52 -0.86
N TYR A 151 -16.41 1.89 -1.14
CA TYR A 151 -15.74 3.02 -0.50
C TYR A 151 -15.01 3.88 -1.52
N SER A 152 -14.92 5.16 -1.23
CA SER A 152 -14.26 6.16 -2.05
C SER A 152 -13.64 7.24 -1.14
N ARG A 153 -13.18 8.36 -1.72
CA ARG A 153 -12.80 9.52 -0.92
C ARG A 153 -13.99 10.19 -0.22
N THR A 154 -15.14 10.26 -0.88
CA THR A 154 -16.38 10.89 -0.37
C THR A 154 -17.20 9.93 0.49
N THR A 155 -17.00 8.62 0.33
CA THR A 155 -17.57 7.57 1.15
C THR A 155 -16.43 6.76 1.79
N PRO A 156 -15.76 7.30 2.82
CA PRO A 156 -14.57 6.67 3.39
C PRO A 156 -14.88 5.33 4.05
N CYS A 157 -13.82 4.53 4.26
CA CYS A 157 -13.92 3.36 5.13
C CYS A 157 -14.37 3.76 6.54
N PRO A 158 -15.17 2.93 7.25
CA PRO A 158 -15.50 3.18 8.65
C PRO A 158 -14.25 3.36 9.50
N PHE A 159 -14.40 4.12 10.60
CA PHE A 159 -13.30 4.41 11.51
C PHE A 159 -12.59 3.15 12.02
N GLY A 160 -11.26 3.15 11.98
CA GLY A 160 -10.41 2.04 12.42
C GLY A 160 -10.45 0.83 11.49
N LYS A 161 -10.94 0.97 10.26
CA LYS A 161 -11.02 -0.12 9.29
C LYS A 161 -10.36 0.22 7.96
N LEU A 162 -9.91 -0.82 7.29
CA LEU A 162 -9.47 -0.83 5.90
C LEU A 162 -10.43 -1.71 5.08
N ASP A 163 -10.64 -1.36 3.81
CA ASP A 163 -11.36 -2.21 2.86
C ASP A 163 -10.64 -3.55 2.66
N GLN A 164 -11.24 -4.44 1.86
CA GLN A 164 -10.58 -5.70 1.53
C GLN A 164 -9.56 -5.44 0.43
N PHE A 165 -8.48 -6.23 0.42
CA PHE A 165 -7.59 -6.27 -0.74
C PHE A 165 -8.21 -7.07 -1.87
N GLU A 166 -7.68 -6.85 -3.07
CA GLU A 166 -7.92 -7.70 -4.23
C GLU A 166 -6.68 -8.54 -4.53
N GLY A 167 -6.92 -9.79 -4.95
CA GLY A 167 -5.86 -10.67 -5.42
C GLY A 167 -4.94 -11.20 -4.33
N LEU A 168 -3.70 -11.51 -4.70
CA LEU A 168 -2.69 -11.99 -3.75
C LEU A 168 -2.17 -10.85 -2.87
N VAL A 169 -2.20 -11.09 -1.56
CA VAL A 169 -1.65 -10.21 -0.54
C VAL A 169 -0.54 -10.95 0.19
N LEU A 170 0.55 -10.25 0.43
CA LEU A 170 1.75 -10.76 1.08
C LEU A 170 2.08 -9.94 2.32
N SER A 171 2.57 -10.59 3.36
CA SER A 171 3.13 -9.92 4.54
C SER A 171 4.62 -10.22 4.67
N TYR A 172 5.41 -9.16 4.76
CA TYR A 172 6.86 -9.18 4.88
C TYR A 172 7.28 -8.92 6.34
N PRO A 173 8.17 -9.74 6.90
CA PRO A 173 8.64 -9.58 8.27
C PRO A 173 9.59 -8.38 8.44
N PRO A 174 9.67 -7.82 9.67
CA PRO A 174 10.54 -6.68 10.03
C PRO A 174 12.03 -6.80 9.68
N ASP A 175 12.55 -8.01 9.51
CA ASP A 175 13.96 -8.27 9.18
C ASP A 175 14.27 -8.12 7.68
N GLY A 176 13.24 -7.92 6.84
CA GLY A 176 13.37 -7.91 5.38
C GLY A 176 13.47 -9.30 4.75
N GLY A 177 13.13 -10.34 5.52
CA GLY A 177 12.98 -11.71 5.03
C GLY A 177 11.91 -11.84 3.94
N ALA A 178 11.81 -13.03 3.36
CA ALA A 178 10.73 -13.34 2.42
C ALA A 178 9.35 -13.23 3.10
N ALA A 179 8.30 -13.02 2.31
CA ALA A 179 6.94 -13.01 2.83
C ALA A 179 6.65 -14.32 3.59
N ASN A 180 6.20 -14.21 4.84
CA ASN A 180 5.94 -15.35 5.72
C ASN A 180 4.45 -15.57 5.99
N TRP A 181 3.60 -14.74 5.40
CA TRP A 181 2.16 -14.93 5.35
C TRP A 181 1.64 -14.43 4.00
N SER A 182 0.63 -15.12 3.48
CA SER A 182 -0.07 -14.72 2.26
C SER A 182 -1.54 -15.05 2.33
N LYS A 183 -2.37 -14.26 1.66
CA LYS A 183 -3.78 -14.57 1.44
C LYS A 183 -4.21 -14.09 0.06
N ARG A 184 -4.99 -14.90 -0.64
CA ARG A 184 -5.64 -14.50 -1.89
C ARG A 184 -7.08 -14.11 -1.61
N TYR A 185 -7.46 -12.90 -2.02
CA TYR A 185 -8.82 -12.41 -2.03
C TYR A 185 -9.40 -12.55 -3.45
N PRO A 186 -10.74 -12.56 -3.60
CA PRO A 186 -11.37 -12.34 -4.89
C PRO A 186 -10.82 -11.05 -5.52
N SER A 187 -10.59 -11.09 -6.83
CA SER A 187 -10.13 -9.95 -7.62
C SER A 187 -11.19 -9.67 -8.65
N VAL A 188 -11.71 -8.44 -8.72
CA VAL A 188 -12.64 -8.03 -9.79
C VAL A 188 -11.89 -7.71 -11.09
N TYR A 189 -10.56 -7.83 -11.09
CA TYR A 189 -9.73 -7.45 -12.23
C TYR A 189 -9.68 -8.57 -13.28
N ASN A 190 -10.65 -8.56 -14.19
CA ASN A 190 -10.53 -9.25 -15.48
C ASN A 190 -9.98 -8.22 -16.50
N ALA A 191 -8.66 -8.19 -16.65
CA ALA A 191 -7.98 -7.24 -17.54
C ALA A 191 -8.30 -7.56 -19.01
N ASP A 192 -8.78 -6.59 -19.80
CA ASP A 192 -8.69 -6.68 -21.25
C ASP A 192 -7.42 -5.93 -21.71
N PRO A 193 -6.34 -6.65 -22.05
CA PRO A 193 -5.08 -6.01 -22.44
C PRO A 193 -5.13 -5.37 -23.83
N LYS A 194 -6.17 -5.62 -24.64
CA LYS A 194 -6.35 -4.98 -25.96
C LYS A 194 -7.12 -3.67 -25.84
N ALA A 195 -8.09 -3.60 -24.93
CA ALA A 195 -8.88 -2.40 -24.71
C ALA A 195 -8.25 -1.43 -23.69
N LEU A 196 -7.23 -1.86 -22.93
CA LEU A 196 -6.70 -1.14 -21.76
C LEU A 196 -7.78 -0.79 -20.73
N THR A 197 -8.87 -1.55 -20.73
CA THR A 197 -10.00 -1.38 -19.81
C THR A 197 -10.03 -2.52 -18.80
N ALA A 198 -10.43 -2.19 -17.57
CA ALA A 198 -10.90 -3.17 -16.60
C ALA A 198 -12.39 -3.38 -16.86
N VAL A 199 -12.81 -4.58 -17.23
CA VAL A 199 -14.23 -4.86 -17.53
C VAL A 199 -14.85 -5.58 -16.32
N ASN A 200 -15.83 -4.90 -15.70
CA ASN A 200 -16.82 -5.34 -14.67
C ASN A 200 -16.46 -5.21 -13.18
N PRO A 201 -17.05 -4.22 -12.46
CA PRO A 201 -17.38 -4.37 -11.05
C PRO A 201 -18.85 -4.81 -10.91
N ASN A 202 -19.09 -6.09 -10.64
CA ASN A 202 -20.35 -6.64 -10.12
C ASN A 202 -21.65 -6.34 -10.89
N SER A 203 -21.92 -7.10 -11.95
CA SER A 203 -23.27 -7.66 -12.07
C SER A 203 -23.16 -9.17 -12.05
N GLU A 204 -24.01 -9.80 -11.24
CA GLU A 204 -24.49 -11.16 -11.50
C GLU A 204 -25.00 -11.29 -12.95
#